data_AF-A0AAV8F8L0-F1
#
_entry.id   AF-A0AAV8F8L0-F1
#
_cell.length_a   1.000
_cell.length_b   1.000
_cell.length_c   1.000
_cell.angle_alpha   90.00
_cell.angle_beta   90.00
_cell.angle_gamma   90.00
#
_symmetry.space_group_name_H-M   'P 1'
#
loop_
_entity.id
_entity.type
_entity.pdbx_description
1 polymer ?
#
loop_
_entity_poly.entity_id
_entity_poly.type
_entity_poly.pdbx_seq_one_letter_code
_entity_poly.pdbx_strand_id
1 'polypeptide(L)'
;MLQFIAICTTIHLSPLHTHDKLKPVRGRCWLNKRPITVKCCSSKRNNSKEVGAVNYYEVLGVGADSSAQEIKKAYRRLQKQHHPDIAGDQGHEYTLLLNEAYRKLIRMKQNSGKKQAGFGGNYNYNGEGYSRWNGPIRSQALFVDENKCIGCRECVHYASNTFTMDEALGCARVKVQFGDYDKNIEVAVESCPVNCIHRVSSDELPLLEYVVQPQPKQAFGIFGGGWERPADIFAAARNLQKQLKHQKEMQNYSDDEEMEEETAAQAMAYRDAMEELKWNQLSKMWGWISDFLPRK
;
A
#
# COMPACT_ATOMS: atom_id res chain seq x y z
N MET A 1 -75.74 28.24 -22.53
CA MET A 1 -75.22 29.59 -22.27
C MET A 1 -73.71 29.58 -22.47
N LEU A 2 -73.17 30.73 -22.88
CA LEU A 2 -71.94 30.98 -23.64
C LEU A 2 -70.59 30.58 -22.99
N GLN A 3 -69.60 30.44 -23.88
CA GLN A 3 -68.13 30.36 -23.71
C GLN A 3 -67.52 31.59 -23.00
N PHE A 4 -66.22 31.50 -22.65
CA PHE A 4 -65.11 32.48 -22.73
C PHE A 4 -64.11 32.17 -21.60
N ILE A 5 -62.91 31.61 -21.83
CA ILE A 5 -61.62 32.20 -22.31
C ILE A 5 -61.22 33.50 -21.60
N ALA A 6 -59.91 33.56 -21.25
CA ALA A 6 -59.03 34.72 -20.95
C ALA A 6 -58.81 35.03 -19.46
N ILE A 7 -57.65 35.46 -18.95
CA ILE A 7 -56.28 35.79 -19.41
C ILE A 7 -55.48 36.02 -18.09
N CYS A 8 -54.16 35.81 -18.16
CA CYS A 8 -53.06 36.38 -17.36
C CYS A 8 -53.38 37.59 -16.44
N THR A 9 -52.77 37.67 -15.25
CA THR A 9 -51.81 38.75 -14.88
C THR A 9 -51.39 38.69 -13.40
N THR A 10 -50.09 38.91 -13.22
CA THR A 10 -49.37 39.26 -11.99
C THR A 10 -49.88 40.56 -11.35
N ILE A 11 -49.75 40.72 -10.02
CA ILE A 11 -49.13 41.87 -9.29
C ILE A 11 -49.67 42.06 -7.85
N HIS A 12 -48.73 41.97 -6.89
CA HIS A 12 -48.56 42.73 -5.64
C HIS A 12 -49.45 42.62 -4.37
N LEU A 13 -48.72 42.87 -3.27
CA LEU A 13 -49.08 43.49 -1.98
C LEU A 13 -49.70 42.55 -0.92
N SER A 14 -48.90 41.88 -0.10
CA SER A 14 -48.22 42.33 1.15
C SER A 14 -49.10 42.31 2.42
N PRO A 15 -48.50 42.02 3.60
CA PRO A 15 -49.18 41.46 4.76
C PRO A 15 -49.43 42.48 5.89
N LEU A 16 -50.40 42.21 6.76
CA LEU A 16 -50.60 42.87 8.06
C LEU A 16 -50.33 41.83 9.16
N HIS A 17 -49.24 42.01 9.93
CA HIS A 17 -49.22 42.52 11.32
C HIS A 17 -49.89 41.52 12.30
N THR A 18 -49.25 41.03 13.38
CA THR A 18 -48.48 41.78 14.38
C THR A 18 -47.53 40.89 15.20
N HIS A 19 -46.31 41.42 15.40
CA HIS A 19 -45.51 41.47 16.64
C HIS A 19 -45.44 40.26 17.59
N ASP A 20 -44.22 39.73 17.77
CA ASP A 20 -43.55 39.93 19.07
C ASP A 20 -42.01 40.09 18.94
N LYS A 21 -41.43 40.76 19.93
CA LYS A 21 -40.28 41.70 19.87
C LYS A 21 -38.88 41.10 19.62
N LEU A 22 -38.09 41.70 18.71
CA LEU A 22 -36.90 42.58 18.90
C LEU A 22 -35.90 42.10 19.99
N LYS A 23 -34.70 41.55 19.66
CA LYS A 23 -33.40 42.21 19.26
C LYS A 23 -32.89 43.26 20.29
N PRO A 24 -31.56 43.57 20.45
CA PRO A 24 -30.45 43.33 19.52
C PRO A 24 -29.05 43.03 20.12
N VAL A 25 -28.16 42.66 19.18
CA VAL A 25 -26.69 42.74 19.23
C VAL A 25 -26.19 44.17 19.47
N ARG A 26 -25.11 44.33 20.25
CA ARG A 26 -24.20 45.48 20.19
C ARG A 26 -22.75 45.00 20.20
N GLY A 27 -22.02 45.38 19.15
CA GLY A 27 -20.57 45.22 19.08
C GLY A 27 -19.81 46.39 19.72
N ARG A 28 -18.57 46.10 20.11
CA ARG A 28 -17.32 46.90 19.94
C ARG A 28 -16.22 46.11 20.66
N CYS A 29 -15.22 45.64 19.94
CA CYS A 29 -14.00 46.32 19.47
C CYS A 29 -12.84 46.13 20.46
N TRP A 30 -11.90 45.28 20.03
CA TRP A 30 -10.45 45.38 20.15
C TRP A 30 -9.89 46.02 21.43
N LEU A 31 -9.44 45.16 22.34
CA LEU A 31 -8.30 45.44 23.22
C LEU A 31 -7.56 44.12 23.51
N ASN A 32 -6.55 43.88 22.69
CA ASN A 32 -5.20 43.50 23.11
C ASN A 32 -5.07 42.40 24.19
N LYS A 33 -5.01 41.13 23.76
CA LYS A 33 -4.13 40.14 24.38
C LYS A 33 -3.43 39.29 23.31
N ARG A 34 -2.11 39.23 23.46
CA ARG A 34 -1.11 38.71 22.52
C ARG A 34 -1.33 37.24 22.16
N PRO A 35 -0.97 36.81 20.94
CA PRO A 35 -1.04 35.40 20.57
C PRO A 35 0.10 34.64 21.25
N ILE A 36 -0.23 33.62 22.05
CA ILE A 36 0.72 32.56 22.37
C ILE A 36 0.84 31.73 21.10
N THR A 37 1.78 32.10 20.25
CA THR A 37 2.29 31.24 19.20
C THR A 37 3.00 30.09 19.89
N VAL A 38 2.35 28.93 19.99
CA VAL A 38 3.08 27.69 20.25
C VAL A 38 3.87 27.42 18.98
N LYS A 39 5.13 27.86 19.03
CA LYS A 39 6.14 27.57 18.03
C LYS A 39 6.26 26.06 17.92
N CYS A 40 5.69 25.48 16.87
CA CYS A 40 5.98 24.12 16.47
C CYS A 40 7.44 24.12 16.02
N CYS A 41 8.35 23.78 16.92
CA CYS A 41 9.74 23.54 16.58
C CYS A 41 9.82 22.21 15.83
N SER A 42 10.27 22.32 14.60
CA SER A 42 10.72 21.27 13.71
C SER A 42 11.59 20.22 14.40
N SER A 43 11.34 18.97 14.01
CA SER A 43 12.35 17.92 13.85
C SER A 43 13.31 17.66 15.00
N LYS A 44 12.83 16.87 15.98
CA LYS A 44 13.62 15.74 16.49
C LYS A 44 12.72 14.52 16.53
N ARG A 45 12.96 13.60 15.58
CA ARG A 45 12.44 12.23 15.64
C ARG A 45 13.04 11.59 16.90
N ASN A 46 12.32 11.66 18.00
CA ASN A 46 12.61 10.83 19.15
C ASN A 46 12.22 9.40 18.76
N ASN A 47 13.25 8.57 18.67
CA ASN A 47 13.16 7.13 18.58
C ASN A 47 12.24 6.65 19.71
N SER A 48 11.01 6.28 19.35
CA SER A 48 10.06 5.62 20.25
C SER A 48 10.71 4.32 20.69
N LYS A 49 11.24 4.34 21.91
CA LYS A 49 11.85 3.21 22.58
C LYS A 49 10.72 2.24 22.92
N GLU A 50 10.37 1.40 21.96
CA GLU A 50 9.56 0.19 22.15
C GLU A 50 10.34 -0.75 23.07
N VAL A 51 10.02 -0.70 24.37
CA VAL A 51 10.63 -1.56 25.39
C VAL A 51 9.73 -2.78 25.56
N GLY A 52 10.02 -3.83 24.79
CA GLY A 52 9.26 -5.08 24.84
C GLY A 52 9.74 -6.19 23.90
N ALA A 53 10.83 -6.00 23.16
CA ALA A 53 11.45 -7.04 22.36
C ALA A 53 12.81 -7.39 22.96
N VAL A 54 13.10 -8.69 23.13
CA VAL A 54 14.48 -9.16 23.36
C VAL A 54 15.33 -8.54 22.26
N ASN A 55 16.28 -7.69 22.63
CA ASN A 55 17.11 -7.03 21.64
C ASN A 55 18.10 -8.04 21.07
N TYR A 56 17.75 -8.62 19.92
CA TYR A 56 18.57 -9.65 19.27
C TYR A 56 19.98 -9.17 18.93
N TYR A 57 20.17 -7.85 18.78
CA TYR A 57 21.49 -7.24 18.60
C TYR A 57 22.34 -7.35 19.86
N GLU A 58 21.74 -7.13 21.04
CA GLU A 58 22.40 -7.31 22.34
C GLU A 58 22.72 -8.79 22.60
N VAL A 59 21.81 -9.71 22.25
CA VAL A 59 22.03 -11.18 22.37
C VAL A 59 23.27 -11.63 21.60
N LEU A 60 23.49 -11.11 20.38
CA LEU A 60 24.67 -11.42 19.58
C LEU A 60 25.89 -10.52 19.90
N GLY A 61 25.73 -9.49 20.73
CA GLY A 61 26.77 -8.52 21.06
C GLY A 61 27.22 -7.68 19.86
N VAL A 62 26.29 -7.31 18.97
CA VAL A 62 26.54 -6.54 17.75
C VAL A 62 25.72 -5.24 17.78
N GLY A 63 26.18 -4.17 17.12
CA GLY A 63 25.41 -2.93 17.01
C GLY A 63 24.20 -3.07 16.08
N ALA A 64 23.19 -2.20 16.21
CA ALA A 64 22.02 -2.20 15.32
C ALA A 64 22.38 -2.03 13.83
N ASP A 65 23.44 -1.26 13.57
CA ASP A 65 23.95 -0.96 12.23
C ASP A 65 24.84 -2.06 11.64
N SER A 66 25.06 -3.16 12.37
CA SER A 66 26.00 -4.20 11.95
C SER A 66 25.63 -4.85 10.62
N SER A 67 26.65 -5.19 9.83
CA SER A 67 26.48 -5.86 8.54
C SER A 67 26.04 -7.33 8.71
N ALA A 68 25.46 -7.92 7.67
CA ALA A 68 25.09 -9.34 7.69
C ALA A 68 26.31 -10.27 7.89
N GLN A 69 27.50 -9.82 7.50
CA GLN A 69 28.76 -10.56 7.72
C GLN A 69 29.17 -10.53 9.20
N GLU A 70 29.04 -9.38 9.85
CA GLU A 70 29.31 -9.21 11.28
C GLU A 70 28.37 -10.04 12.15
N ILE A 71 27.07 -10.02 11.83
CA ILE A 71 26.05 -10.85 12.51
C ILE A 71 26.41 -12.34 12.41
N LYS A 72 26.80 -12.82 11.22
CA LYS A 72 27.24 -14.20 11.01
C LYS A 72 28.50 -14.54 11.80
N LYS A 73 29.46 -13.62 11.84
CA LYS A 73 30.73 -13.80 12.55
C LYS A 73 30.52 -13.88 14.06
N ALA A 74 29.71 -12.98 14.62
CA ALA A 74 29.34 -12.97 16.03
C ALA A 74 28.60 -14.25 16.45
N TYR A 75 27.59 -14.66 15.66
CA TYR A 75 26.86 -15.91 15.87
C TYR A 75 27.81 -17.12 15.88
N ARG A 76 28.69 -17.26 14.88
CA ARG A 76 29.67 -18.38 14.83
C ARG A 76 30.63 -18.39 16.01
N ARG A 77 31.01 -17.21 16.54
CA ARG A 77 31.88 -17.09 17.71
C ARG A 77 31.17 -17.59 18.96
N LEU A 78 29.94 -17.13 19.20
CA LEU A 78 29.14 -17.51 20.36
C LEU A 78 28.73 -18.99 20.31
N GLN A 79 28.37 -19.50 19.13
CA GLN A 79 27.98 -20.90 18.95
C GLN A 79 29.12 -21.87 19.29
N LYS A 80 30.38 -21.49 19.02
CA LYS A 80 31.55 -22.29 19.39
C LYS A 80 31.85 -22.26 20.89
N GLN A 81 31.42 -21.23 21.60
CA GLN A 81 31.65 -21.08 23.03
C GLN A 81 30.55 -21.77 23.85
N HIS A 82 29.32 -21.80 23.33
CA HIS A 82 28.14 -22.25 24.06
C HIS A 82 27.46 -23.48 23.44
N HIS A 83 28.17 -24.23 22.58
CA HIS A 83 27.63 -25.48 22.04
C HIS A 83 27.33 -26.46 23.19
N PRO A 84 26.22 -27.22 23.16
CA PRO A 84 25.89 -28.19 24.22
C PRO A 84 27.00 -29.22 24.45
N ASP A 85 27.76 -29.59 23.41
CA ASP A 85 28.93 -30.49 23.54
C ASP A 85 30.07 -29.93 24.41
N ILE A 86 30.12 -28.61 24.61
CA ILE A 86 31.17 -27.92 25.37
C ILE A 86 30.63 -27.43 26.73
N ALA A 87 29.41 -26.90 26.73
CA ALA A 87 28.79 -26.25 27.88
C ALA A 87 27.69 -27.09 28.58
N GLY A 88 27.44 -28.31 28.12
CA GLY A 88 26.41 -29.20 28.66
C GLY A 88 24.97 -28.68 28.44
N ASP A 89 24.04 -29.16 29.26
CA ASP A 89 22.60 -28.88 29.13
C ASP A 89 22.26 -27.38 29.20
N GLN A 90 23.02 -26.59 29.96
CA GLN A 90 22.83 -25.13 30.04
C GLN A 90 23.21 -24.41 28.73
N GLY A 91 24.11 -24.98 27.93
CA GLY A 91 24.45 -24.47 26.59
C GLY A 91 23.31 -24.64 25.56
N HIS A 92 22.40 -25.58 25.82
CA HIS A 92 21.27 -25.85 24.92
C HIS A 92 20.30 -24.67 24.85
N GLU A 93 19.88 -24.14 26.01
CA GLU A 93 18.96 -23.00 26.08
C GLU A 93 19.55 -21.74 25.43
N TYR A 94 20.84 -21.46 25.68
CA TYR A 94 21.52 -20.32 25.08
C TYR A 94 21.66 -20.46 23.56
N THR A 95 21.96 -21.67 23.07
CA THR A 95 22.01 -21.96 21.64
C THR A 95 20.67 -21.74 20.95
N LEU A 96 19.54 -22.11 21.59
CA LEU A 96 18.21 -21.85 21.05
C LEU A 96 17.95 -20.35 20.88
N LEU A 97 18.31 -19.55 21.88
CA LEU A 97 18.17 -18.09 21.83
C LEU A 97 19.07 -17.46 20.76
N LEU A 98 20.32 -17.91 20.61
CA LEU A 98 21.23 -17.49 19.55
C LEU A 98 20.67 -17.80 18.16
N ASN A 99 20.08 -18.98 17.98
CA ASN A 99 19.47 -19.40 16.73
C ASN A 99 18.25 -18.53 16.38
N GLU A 100 17.41 -18.21 17.36
CA GLU A 100 16.27 -17.30 17.18
C GLU A 100 16.75 -15.91 16.79
N ALA A 101 17.72 -15.36 17.52
CA ALA A 101 18.32 -14.04 17.27
C ALA A 101 18.93 -13.97 15.87
N TYR A 102 19.73 -14.96 15.49
CA TYR A 102 20.35 -15.04 14.17
C TYR A 102 19.30 -15.11 13.05
N ARG A 103 18.27 -15.96 13.20
CA ARG A 103 17.19 -16.09 12.22
C ARG A 103 16.43 -14.78 12.03
N LYS A 104 16.05 -14.12 13.14
CA LYS A 104 15.31 -12.85 13.09
C LYS A 104 16.16 -11.73 12.48
N LEU A 105 17.40 -11.56 12.91
CA LEU A 105 18.28 -10.50 12.40
C LEU A 105 18.65 -10.68 10.92
N ILE A 106 18.95 -11.91 10.48
CA ILE A 106 19.21 -12.18 9.06
C ILE A 106 17.95 -11.98 8.23
N ARG A 107 16.78 -12.43 8.70
CA ARG A 107 15.50 -12.18 8.00
C ARG A 107 15.22 -10.68 7.92
N MET A 108 15.46 -9.92 8.99
CA MET A 108 15.30 -8.47 8.99
C MET A 108 16.24 -7.81 7.99
N LYS A 109 17.56 -8.10 8.00
CA LYS A 109 18.52 -7.52 7.04
C LYS A 109 18.25 -7.93 5.59
N GLN A 110 17.85 -9.19 5.35
CA GLN A 110 17.43 -9.65 4.03
C GLN A 110 16.12 -9.00 3.57
N ASN A 111 15.16 -8.81 4.49
CA ASN A 111 13.90 -8.11 4.22
C ASN A 111 14.12 -6.61 4.06
N SER A 112 15.09 -5.98 4.72
CA SER A 112 15.46 -4.58 4.47
C SER A 112 15.92 -4.38 3.03
N GLY A 113 16.68 -5.35 2.47
CA GLY A 113 17.02 -5.36 1.04
C GLY A 113 15.87 -5.80 0.12
N LYS A 114 15.00 -6.71 0.59
CA LYS A 114 13.81 -7.17 -0.16
C LYS A 114 12.57 -6.29 -0.03
N LYS A 115 12.53 -5.29 0.86
CA LYS A 115 11.48 -4.26 0.88
C LYS A 115 11.51 -3.39 -0.38
N GLN A 116 12.60 -3.47 -1.16
CA GLN A 116 12.66 -2.95 -2.52
C GLN A 116 12.46 -4.04 -3.59
N ALA A 117 12.80 -5.30 -3.31
CA ALA A 117 12.79 -6.42 -4.28
C ALA A 117 11.68 -7.47 -4.02
N GLY A 118 10.61 -7.08 -3.34
CA GLY A 118 9.34 -7.77 -3.38
C GLY A 118 8.60 -7.25 -4.61
N PHE A 119 8.03 -8.16 -5.38
CA PHE A 119 7.15 -7.90 -6.51
C PHE A 119 5.90 -7.11 -6.04
N GLY A 120 6.13 -5.84 -5.79
CA GLY A 120 5.32 -4.91 -5.03
C GLY A 120 5.96 -3.55 -5.24
N GLY A 121 6.09 -3.18 -6.52
CA GLY A 121 6.26 -1.79 -6.89
C GLY A 121 5.19 -0.99 -6.15
N ASN A 122 5.52 0.24 -5.78
CA ASN A 122 4.53 1.20 -5.34
C ASN A 122 3.59 1.47 -6.52
N TYR A 123 2.68 0.53 -6.76
CA TYR A 123 1.71 0.62 -7.82
C TYR A 123 0.70 1.63 -7.31
N ASN A 124 0.89 2.91 -7.66
CA ASN A 124 -0.12 3.95 -7.49
C ASN A 124 -1.26 3.68 -8.47
N TYR A 125 -1.92 2.54 -8.28
CA TYR A 125 -3.10 2.15 -9.02
C TYR A 125 -4.30 2.80 -8.33
N ASN A 126 -4.76 3.90 -8.91
CA ASN A 126 -5.86 4.68 -8.36
C ASN A 126 -7.24 4.08 -8.71
N GLY A 127 -7.28 2.92 -9.38
CA GLY A 127 -8.52 2.30 -9.86
C GLY A 127 -9.10 2.94 -11.13
N GLU A 128 -8.48 3.99 -11.65
CA GLU A 128 -8.92 4.70 -12.86
C GLU A 128 -8.15 4.22 -14.09
N GLY A 129 -8.89 3.81 -15.12
CA GLY A 129 -8.35 3.53 -16.44
C GLY A 129 -8.09 4.84 -17.20
N TYR A 130 -7.20 4.79 -18.20
CA TYR A 130 -6.95 5.95 -19.06
C TYR A 130 -7.97 6.09 -20.19
N SER A 131 -8.64 5.00 -20.60
CA SER A 131 -9.62 5.07 -21.68
C SER A 131 -10.93 5.72 -21.21
N ARG A 132 -11.49 6.58 -22.05
CA ARG A 132 -12.75 7.28 -21.76
C ARG A 132 -13.93 6.49 -22.28
N TRP A 133 -15.01 6.41 -21.52
CA TRP A 133 -16.24 5.77 -21.98
C TRP A 133 -17.09 6.73 -22.80
N ASN A 134 -17.57 6.28 -23.95
CA ASN A 134 -18.61 6.97 -24.70
C ASN A 134 -19.97 6.30 -24.45
N GLY A 135 -20.86 7.02 -23.78
CA GLY A 135 -22.20 6.52 -23.44
C GLY A 135 -22.27 5.70 -22.14
N PRO A 136 -23.33 4.89 -21.96
CA PRO A 136 -23.51 4.11 -20.74
C PRO A 136 -22.42 3.03 -20.62
N ILE A 137 -21.97 2.79 -19.39
CA ILE A 137 -21.02 1.70 -19.10
C ILE A 137 -21.64 0.38 -19.56
N ARG A 138 -20.87 -0.36 -20.36
CA ARG A 138 -21.23 -1.70 -20.84
C ARG A 138 -20.51 -2.74 -19.99
N SER A 139 -21.01 -3.98 -19.97
CA SER A 139 -20.37 -5.10 -19.25
C SER A 139 -19.01 -5.48 -19.84
N GLN A 140 -18.82 -5.23 -21.14
CA GLN A 140 -17.59 -5.51 -21.87
C GLN A 140 -16.93 -4.20 -22.32
N ALA A 141 -15.60 -4.18 -22.25
CA ALA A 141 -14.72 -3.13 -22.74
C ALA A 141 -13.75 -3.69 -23.79
N LEU A 142 -13.15 -2.80 -24.57
CA LEU A 142 -12.11 -3.12 -25.53
C LEU A 142 -10.74 -2.88 -24.89
N PHE A 143 -9.85 -3.85 -25.03
CA PHE A 143 -8.47 -3.76 -24.60
C PHE A 143 -7.54 -4.19 -25.74
N VAL A 144 -6.43 -3.47 -25.94
CA VAL A 144 -5.41 -3.83 -26.93
C VAL A 144 -4.15 -4.26 -26.20
N ASP A 145 -3.71 -5.49 -26.50
CA ASP A 145 -2.44 -6.03 -26.04
C ASP A 145 -1.28 -5.38 -26.84
N GLU A 146 -0.65 -4.39 -26.23
CA GLU A 146 0.49 -3.66 -26.79
C GLU A 146 1.71 -4.55 -27.04
N ASN A 147 1.84 -5.69 -26.35
CA ASN A 147 2.98 -6.59 -26.54
C ASN A 147 2.83 -7.43 -27.81
N LYS A 148 1.59 -7.78 -28.17
CA LYS A 148 1.29 -8.53 -29.40
C LYS A 148 1.08 -7.65 -30.61
N CYS A 149 0.70 -6.38 -30.42
CA CYS A 149 0.37 -5.47 -31.50
C CYS A 149 1.60 -5.17 -32.38
N ILE A 150 1.52 -5.53 -33.66
CA ILE A 150 2.57 -5.24 -34.67
C ILE A 150 2.39 -3.88 -35.38
N GLY A 151 1.35 -3.13 -35.03
CA GLY A 151 1.13 -1.80 -35.61
C GLY A 151 0.62 -1.76 -37.05
N CYS A 152 -0.18 -2.73 -37.48
CA CYS A 152 -0.75 -2.78 -38.83
C CYS A 152 -1.75 -1.65 -39.17
N ARG A 153 -2.22 -0.89 -38.16
CA ARG A 153 -3.13 0.27 -38.26
C ARG A 153 -4.56 0.00 -38.77
N GLU A 154 -4.89 -1.24 -39.08
CA GLU A 154 -6.23 -1.61 -39.60
C GLU A 154 -7.37 -1.22 -38.65
N CYS A 155 -7.16 -1.38 -37.33
CA CYS A 155 -8.15 -0.99 -36.33
C CYS A 155 -8.45 0.52 -36.33
N VAL A 156 -7.45 1.35 -36.60
CA VAL A 156 -7.61 2.81 -36.70
C VAL A 156 -8.25 3.20 -38.02
N HIS A 157 -8.01 2.44 -39.10
CA HIS A 157 -8.65 2.67 -40.39
C HIS A 157 -10.16 2.45 -40.34
N TYR A 158 -10.63 1.38 -39.69
CA TYR A 158 -12.07 1.11 -39.53
C TYR A 158 -12.74 1.92 -38.42
N ALA A 159 -12.05 2.14 -37.30
CA ALA A 159 -12.63 2.74 -36.09
C ALA A 159 -11.67 3.76 -35.44
N SER A 160 -11.48 4.90 -36.12
CA SER A 160 -10.53 5.95 -35.73
C SER A 160 -10.93 6.74 -34.48
N ASN A 161 -12.22 6.75 -34.09
CA ASN A 161 -12.63 7.42 -32.86
C ASN A 161 -12.36 6.55 -31.63
N THR A 162 -12.38 5.23 -31.81
CA THR A 162 -12.17 4.23 -30.77
C THR A 162 -10.68 3.94 -30.55
N PHE A 163 -9.96 3.67 -31.64
CA PHE A 163 -8.55 3.28 -31.63
C PHE A 163 -7.63 4.42 -32.06
N THR A 164 -6.46 4.50 -31.42
CA THR A 164 -5.38 5.42 -31.80
C THR A 164 -4.06 4.65 -31.91
N MET A 165 -3.16 5.08 -32.79
CA MET A 165 -1.79 4.58 -32.81
C MET A 165 -0.93 5.39 -31.85
N ASP A 166 -0.07 4.68 -31.11
CA ASP A 166 1.05 5.26 -30.37
C ASP A 166 2.27 5.27 -31.30
N GLU A 167 2.67 6.45 -31.74
CA GLU A 167 3.77 6.61 -32.69
C GLU A 167 5.14 6.25 -32.09
N ALA A 168 5.31 6.40 -30.77
CA ALA A 168 6.57 6.12 -30.10
C ALA A 168 6.82 4.61 -29.99
N LEU A 169 5.77 3.84 -29.80
CA LEU A 169 5.83 2.39 -29.57
C LEU A 169 5.41 1.57 -30.79
N GLY A 170 4.79 2.21 -31.79
CA GLY A 170 4.26 1.54 -32.98
C GLY A 170 3.06 0.63 -32.68
N CYS A 171 2.43 0.72 -31.51
CA CYS A 171 1.30 -0.11 -31.10
C CYS A 171 -0.02 0.66 -31.15
N ALA A 172 -1.13 -0.06 -31.28
CA ALA A 172 -2.47 0.51 -31.16
C ALA A 172 -2.90 0.57 -29.69
N ARG A 173 -3.70 1.58 -29.33
CA ARG A 173 -4.33 1.77 -28.02
C ARG A 173 -5.81 2.12 -28.19
N VAL A 174 -6.60 1.84 -27.16
CA VAL A 174 -8.00 2.28 -27.09
C VAL A 174 -8.05 3.64 -26.42
N LYS A 175 -8.49 4.68 -27.13
CA LYS A 175 -8.62 6.04 -26.58
C LYS A 175 -10.00 6.24 -25.96
N VAL A 176 -11.03 5.85 -26.70
CA VAL A 176 -12.43 5.99 -26.32
C VAL A 176 -13.11 4.63 -26.49
N GLN A 177 -13.73 4.13 -25.43
CA GLN A 177 -14.54 2.92 -25.50
C GLN A 177 -15.81 3.22 -26.30
N PHE A 178 -16.04 2.46 -27.37
CA PHE A 178 -17.22 2.56 -28.24
C PHE A 178 -17.44 3.96 -28.84
N GLY A 179 -16.37 4.55 -29.38
CA GLY A 179 -16.43 5.84 -30.08
C GLY A 179 -17.09 5.76 -31.47
N ASP A 180 -17.02 4.59 -32.10
CA ASP A 180 -17.56 4.31 -33.44
C ASP A 180 -18.76 3.37 -33.38
N TYR A 181 -19.40 3.14 -34.54
CA TYR A 181 -20.46 2.15 -34.66
C TYR A 181 -19.95 0.74 -34.35
N ASP A 182 -20.77 -0.06 -33.65
CA ASP A 182 -20.41 -1.41 -33.22
C ASP A 182 -19.95 -2.30 -34.39
N LYS A 183 -20.54 -2.13 -35.59
CA LYS A 183 -20.11 -2.84 -36.82
C LYS A 183 -18.67 -2.53 -37.22
N ASN A 184 -18.25 -1.27 -37.15
CA ASN A 184 -16.89 -0.87 -37.51
C ASN A 184 -15.88 -1.41 -36.49
N ILE A 185 -16.27 -1.44 -35.21
CA ILE A 185 -15.48 -2.00 -34.13
C ILE A 185 -15.32 -3.51 -34.31
N GLU A 186 -16.39 -4.23 -34.67
CA GLU A 186 -16.35 -5.66 -34.97
C GLU A 186 -15.39 -5.96 -36.11
N VAL A 187 -15.50 -5.23 -37.23
CA VAL A 187 -14.57 -5.36 -38.36
C VAL A 187 -13.13 -5.05 -37.92
N ALA A 188 -12.91 -4.02 -37.10
CA ALA A 188 -11.58 -3.68 -36.58
C ALA A 188 -10.98 -4.81 -35.72
N VAL A 189 -11.80 -5.48 -34.91
CA VAL A 189 -11.37 -6.62 -34.07
C VAL A 189 -11.03 -7.82 -34.96
N GLU A 190 -11.88 -8.15 -35.92
CA GLU A 190 -11.72 -9.31 -36.82
C GLU A 190 -10.57 -9.13 -37.82
N SER A 191 -10.30 -7.89 -38.24
CA SER A 191 -9.23 -7.60 -39.20
C SER A 191 -7.83 -7.61 -38.57
N CYS A 192 -7.70 -7.88 -37.27
CA CYS A 192 -6.42 -7.89 -36.59
C CYS A 192 -5.60 -9.15 -36.94
N PRO A 193 -4.45 -9.04 -37.64
CA PRO A 193 -3.68 -10.21 -38.09
C PRO A 193 -3.06 -11.03 -36.96
N VAL A 194 -2.88 -10.42 -35.79
CA VAL A 194 -2.25 -11.02 -34.60
C VAL A 194 -3.23 -11.21 -33.44
N ASN A 195 -4.52 -10.91 -33.65
CA ASN A 195 -5.57 -10.98 -32.63
C ASN A 195 -5.19 -10.29 -31.30
N CYS A 196 -4.57 -9.10 -31.37
CA CYS A 196 -4.15 -8.36 -30.18
C CYS A 196 -5.28 -7.55 -29.53
N ILE A 197 -6.50 -7.55 -30.09
CA ILE A 197 -7.64 -6.80 -29.56
C ILE A 197 -8.56 -7.78 -28.82
N HIS A 198 -8.81 -7.50 -27.54
CA HIS A 198 -9.58 -8.36 -26.64
C HIS A 198 -10.81 -7.63 -26.11
N ARG A 199 -11.93 -8.37 -26.00
CA ARG A 199 -13.12 -7.93 -25.26
C ARG A 199 -12.99 -8.43 -23.83
N VAL A 200 -12.86 -7.51 -22.88
CA VAL A 200 -12.60 -7.77 -21.45
C VAL A 200 -13.75 -7.25 -20.60
N SER A 201 -13.84 -7.68 -19.34
CA SER A 201 -14.84 -7.13 -18.41
C SER A 201 -14.54 -5.66 -18.09
N SER A 202 -15.57 -4.83 -17.97
CA SER A 202 -15.43 -3.41 -17.60
C SER A 202 -14.61 -3.19 -16.32
N ASP A 203 -14.74 -4.10 -15.36
CA ASP A 203 -14.11 -3.99 -14.05
C ASP A 203 -12.61 -4.34 -14.07
N GLU A 204 -12.20 -5.16 -15.04
CA GLU A 204 -10.80 -5.56 -15.21
C GLU A 204 -10.01 -4.58 -16.09
N LEU A 205 -10.70 -3.80 -16.93
CA LEU A 205 -10.09 -2.88 -17.88
C LEU A 205 -9.08 -1.92 -17.22
N PRO A 206 -9.40 -1.20 -16.12
CA PRO A 206 -8.45 -0.28 -15.51
C PRO A 206 -7.16 -0.99 -15.05
N LEU A 207 -7.27 -2.25 -14.59
CA LEU A 207 -6.14 -3.04 -14.13
C LEU A 207 -5.23 -3.46 -15.30
N LEU A 208 -5.83 -3.88 -16.41
CA LEU A 208 -5.08 -4.25 -17.62
C LEU A 208 -4.36 -3.03 -18.22
N GLU A 209 -5.05 -1.90 -18.27
CA GLU A 209 -4.51 -0.61 -18.71
C GLU A 209 -3.36 -0.11 -17.84
N TYR A 210 -3.37 -0.45 -16.55
CA TYR A 210 -2.28 -0.16 -15.64
C TYR A 210 -1.07 -1.07 -15.87
N VAL A 211 -1.31 -2.38 -16.03
CA VAL A 211 -0.25 -3.40 -16.14
C VAL A 211 0.48 -3.34 -17.48
N VAL A 212 -0.19 -2.93 -18.56
CA VAL A 212 0.44 -2.80 -19.89
C VAL A 212 1.44 -1.63 -19.97
N GLN A 213 1.37 -0.67 -19.05
CA GLN A 213 2.28 0.47 -19.03
C GLN A 213 3.72 0.00 -18.75
N PRO A 214 4.73 0.56 -19.45
CA PRO A 214 6.12 0.27 -19.17
C PRO A 214 6.45 0.61 -17.71
N GLN A 215 6.92 -0.37 -16.94
CA GLN A 215 7.35 -0.17 -15.57
C GLN A 215 8.88 -0.06 -15.50
N PRO A 216 9.42 0.77 -14.60
CA PRO A 216 10.86 0.87 -14.43
C PRO A 216 11.37 -0.46 -13.86
N LYS A 217 12.29 -1.10 -14.59
CA LYS A 217 12.96 -2.33 -14.15
C LYS A 217 13.93 -2.00 -13.02
N GLN A 218 13.83 -2.73 -11.93
CA GLN A 218 14.73 -2.55 -10.80
C GLN A 218 16.15 -2.99 -11.17
N ALA A 219 17.08 -2.04 -11.11
CA ALA A 219 18.47 -2.26 -11.45
C ALA A 219 19.20 -3.06 -10.37
N PHE A 220 19.58 -4.30 -10.69
CA PHE A 220 20.56 -5.04 -9.90
C PHE A 220 21.92 -4.98 -10.61
N GLY A 221 22.81 -4.11 -10.14
CA GLY A 221 24.19 -3.97 -10.66
C GLY A 221 24.41 -2.84 -11.67
N ILE A 222 25.60 -2.81 -12.27
CA ILE A 222 26.14 -1.69 -13.08
C ILE A 222 25.38 -1.49 -14.40
N PHE A 223 24.70 -2.52 -14.91
CA PHE A 223 24.00 -2.50 -16.22
C PHE A 223 22.46 -2.49 -16.11
N GLY A 224 21.90 -2.01 -14.99
CA GLY A 224 20.55 -2.44 -14.60
C GLY A 224 19.37 -1.50 -14.85
N GLY A 225 19.51 -0.33 -15.47
CA GLY A 225 18.37 0.57 -15.66
C GLY A 225 17.62 0.28 -16.98
N GLY A 226 16.31 0.02 -16.93
CA GLY A 226 15.52 -0.19 -18.14
C GLY A 226 14.03 -0.08 -17.90
N TRP A 227 13.25 -0.10 -18.97
CA TRP A 227 11.79 -0.22 -18.92
C TRP A 227 11.42 -1.62 -19.39
N GLU A 228 10.60 -2.32 -18.61
CA GLU A 228 10.17 -3.66 -18.96
C GLU A 228 8.64 -3.75 -18.83
N ARG A 229 8.02 -4.40 -19.82
CA ARG A 229 6.62 -4.81 -19.76
C ARG A 229 6.54 -6.27 -19.35
N PRO A 230 5.52 -6.69 -18.58
CA PRO A 230 5.26 -8.10 -18.33
C PRO A 230 5.02 -8.84 -19.64
N ALA A 231 5.56 -10.05 -19.81
CA ALA A 231 5.39 -10.82 -21.04
C ALA A 231 3.91 -11.18 -21.32
N ASP A 232 3.17 -11.58 -20.29
CA ASP A 232 1.73 -11.82 -20.34
C ASP A 232 0.99 -10.83 -19.41
N ILE A 233 0.28 -9.90 -20.03
CA ILE A 233 -0.45 -8.82 -19.35
C ILE A 233 -1.59 -9.39 -18.51
N PHE A 234 -2.29 -10.42 -18.99
CA PHE A 234 -3.44 -10.99 -18.27
C PHE A 234 -2.98 -11.80 -17.06
N ALA A 235 -1.87 -12.53 -17.16
CA ALA A 235 -1.29 -13.19 -15.99
C ALA A 235 -0.83 -12.18 -14.93
N ALA A 236 -0.21 -11.08 -15.36
CA ALA A 236 0.21 -10.02 -14.46
C ALA A 236 -1.00 -9.31 -13.80
N ALA A 237 -2.07 -9.03 -14.54
CA ALA A 237 -3.31 -8.47 -14.00
C ALA A 237 -3.96 -9.38 -12.96
N ARG A 238 -4.10 -10.69 -13.24
CA ARG A 238 -4.64 -11.65 -12.26
C ARG A 238 -3.82 -11.71 -10.97
N ASN A 239 -2.49 -11.62 -11.08
CA ASN A 239 -1.62 -11.60 -9.91
C ASN A 239 -1.81 -10.31 -9.09
N LEU A 240 -1.91 -9.16 -9.75
CA LEU A 240 -2.16 -7.88 -9.08
C LEU A 240 -3.55 -7.85 -8.42
N GLN A 241 -4.58 -8.40 -9.09
CA GLN A 241 -5.93 -8.52 -8.52
C GLN A 241 -5.93 -9.36 -7.24
N LYS A 242 -5.20 -10.48 -7.22
CA LYS A 242 -5.03 -11.31 -6.02
C LYS A 242 -4.35 -10.54 -4.89
N GLN A 243 -3.32 -9.75 -5.20
CA GLN A 243 -2.64 -8.91 -4.21
C GLN A 243 -3.57 -7.84 -3.62
N LEU A 244 -4.34 -7.15 -4.46
CA LEU A 244 -5.32 -6.15 -4.01
C LEU A 244 -6.42 -6.76 -3.15
N LYS A 245 -6.90 -7.95 -3.50
CA LYS A 245 -7.90 -8.69 -2.68
C LYS A 245 -7.35 -9.02 -1.30
N HIS A 246 -6.12 -9.54 -1.24
CA HIS A 246 -5.47 -9.85 0.02
C HIS A 246 -5.24 -8.59 0.88
N GLN A 247 -4.84 -7.46 0.27
CA GLN A 247 -4.71 -6.20 0.99
C GLN A 247 -6.05 -5.71 1.58
N LYS A 248 -7.14 -5.80 0.81
CA LYS A 248 -8.48 -5.47 1.29
C LYS A 248 -8.95 -6.39 2.41
N GLU A 249 -8.69 -7.69 2.30
CA GLU A 249 -9.02 -8.66 3.36
C GLU A 249 -8.25 -8.36 4.66
N MET A 250 -6.97 -7.98 4.55
CA MET A 250 -6.16 -7.58 5.72
C MET A 250 -6.61 -6.23 6.30
N GLN A 251 -7.05 -5.29 5.46
CA GLN A 251 -7.63 -4.02 5.92
C GLN A 251 -8.96 -4.23 6.62
N ASN A 252 -9.85 -5.04 6.04
CA ASN A 252 -11.12 -5.39 6.68
C ASN A 252 -10.88 -6.07 8.03
N TYR A 253 -9.90 -6.98 8.13
CA TYR A 253 -9.53 -7.57 9.42
C TYR A 253 -9.04 -6.52 10.44
N SER A 254 -8.27 -5.51 10.00
CA SER A 254 -7.85 -4.41 10.90
C SER A 254 -8.96 -3.42 11.25
N ASP A 255 -9.98 -3.28 10.40
CA ASP A 255 -11.13 -2.41 10.63
C ASP A 255 -12.22 -3.12 11.49
N ASP A 256 -12.34 -4.45 11.37
CA ASP A 256 -13.20 -5.31 12.21
C ASP A 256 -12.57 -5.63 13.58
N GLU A 257 -11.26 -5.43 13.76
CA GLU A 257 -10.65 -5.21 15.08
C GLU A 257 -11.11 -3.84 15.61
N GLU A 258 -12.40 -3.74 15.91
CA GLU A 258 -12.95 -2.79 16.86
C GLU A 258 -12.21 -3.07 18.17
N MET A 259 -11.14 -2.32 18.39
CA MET A 259 -10.31 -2.37 19.58
C MET A 259 -11.25 -2.14 20.76
N GLU A 260 -11.67 -3.22 21.43
CA GLU A 260 -12.13 -3.11 22.80
C GLU A 260 -11.01 -2.37 23.52
N GLU A 261 -11.24 -1.10 23.89
CA GLU A 261 -10.26 -0.30 24.60
C GLU A 261 -9.80 -1.15 25.79
N GLU A 262 -8.56 -1.63 25.74
CA GLU A 262 -8.00 -2.45 26.81
C GLU A 262 -8.25 -1.70 28.11
N THR A 263 -9.06 -2.28 28.99
CA THR A 263 -9.34 -1.60 30.26
C THR A 263 -8.01 -1.34 30.96
N ALA A 264 -7.86 -0.20 31.63
CA ALA A 264 -6.60 0.17 32.27
C ALA A 264 -6.07 -0.94 33.21
N ALA A 265 -6.96 -1.74 33.79
CA ALA A 265 -6.63 -2.93 34.59
C ALA A 265 -6.04 -4.08 33.75
N GLN A 266 -6.57 -4.36 32.56
CA GLN A 266 -6.01 -5.36 31.65
C GLN A 266 -4.62 -4.93 31.15
N ALA A 267 -4.44 -3.67 30.78
CA ALA A 267 -3.13 -3.14 30.38
C ALA A 267 -2.11 -3.19 31.53
N MET A 268 -2.52 -2.91 32.76
CA MET A 268 -1.66 -3.07 33.95
C MET A 268 -1.35 -4.54 34.22
N ALA A 269 -2.34 -5.44 34.14
CA ALA A 269 -2.14 -6.88 34.34
C ALA A 269 -1.22 -7.50 33.28
N TYR A 270 -1.33 -7.08 32.02
CA TYR A 270 -0.40 -7.48 30.97
C TYR A 270 1.01 -6.96 31.23
N ARG A 271 1.17 -5.71 31.69
CA ARG A 271 2.47 -5.15 32.07
C ARG A 271 3.09 -5.91 33.23
N ASP A 272 2.34 -6.20 34.28
CA ASP A 272 2.79 -6.96 35.45
C ASP A 272 3.17 -8.39 35.07
N ALA A 273 2.31 -9.10 34.34
CA ALA A 273 2.58 -10.46 33.87
C ALA A 273 3.81 -10.51 32.96
N MET A 274 3.98 -9.51 32.10
CA MET A 274 5.15 -9.40 31.24
C MET A 274 6.42 -9.02 32.04
N GLU A 275 6.29 -8.20 33.07
CA GLU A 275 7.37 -7.86 33.99
C GLU A 275 7.79 -9.08 34.83
N GLU A 276 6.87 -9.91 35.31
CA GLU A 276 7.16 -11.17 36.01
C GLU A 276 7.85 -12.20 35.10
N LEU A 277 7.36 -12.40 33.88
CA LEU A 277 8.02 -13.29 32.91
C LEU A 277 9.42 -12.79 32.56
N LYS A 278 9.59 -11.48 32.42
CA LYS A 278 10.89 -10.85 32.16
C LYS A 278 11.82 -10.97 33.36
N TRP A 279 11.35 -10.74 34.59
CA TRP A 279 12.15 -10.93 35.81
C TRP A 279 12.52 -12.39 36.02
N ASN A 280 11.64 -13.34 35.70
CA ASN A 280 11.93 -14.78 35.78
C ASN A 280 12.90 -15.24 34.69
N GLN A 281 12.83 -14.70 33.48
CA GLN A 281 13.82 -14.96 32.43
C GLN A 281 15.17 -14.28 32.75
N LEU A 282 15.14 -13.02 33.21
CA LEU A 282 16.34 -12.27 33.58
C LEU A 282 17.02 -12.85 34.83
N SER A 283 16.28 -13.31 35.84
CA SER A 283 16.84 -13.91 37.05
C SER A 283 17.52 -15.25 36.77
N LYS A 284 16.91 -16.09 35.92
CA LYS A 284 17.55 -17.31 35.41
C LYS A 284 18.82 -17.01 34.61
N MET A 285 18.76 -15.98 33.77
CA MET A 285 19.90 -15.53 32.96
C MET A 285 21.02 -14.90 33.82
N TRP A 286 20.68 -14.13 34.86
CA TRP A 286 21.65 -13.47 35.75
C TRP A 286 22.28 -14.42 36.76
N GLY A 287 21.52 -15.36 37.33
CA GLY A 287 22.06 -16.39 38.22
C GLY A 287 23.14 -17.23 37.52
N TRP A 288 22.90 -17.56 36.25
CA TRP A 288 23.88 -18.25 35.42
C TRP A 288 25.12 -17.40 35.08
N ILE A 289 24.96 -16.11 34.80
CA ILE A 289 26.09 -15.19 34.52
C ILE A 289 26.95 -14.97 35.78
N SER A 290 26.35 -14.91 36.97
CA SER A 290 27.09 -14.70 38.23
C SER A 290 27.90 -15.92 38.67
N ASP A 291 27.51 -17.12 38.26
CA ASP A 291 28.25 -18.35 38.58
C ASP A 291 29.48 -18.54 37.68
N PHE A 292 29.58 -17.80 36.58
CA PHE A 292 30.65 -17.94 35.57
C PHE A 292 31.59 -16.72 35.46
N LEU A 293 31.32 -15.64 36.20
CA LEU A 293 32.23 -14.50 36.35
C LEU A 293 33.26 -14.79 37.46
N PRO A 294 34.58 -14.60 37.24
CA PRO A 294 35.57 -14.85 38.28
C PRO A 294 35.32 -13.92 39.47
N ARG A 295 35.01 -14.51 40.64
CA ARG A 295 35.08 -13.78 41.92
C ARG A 295 36.53 -13.34 42.12
N LYS A 296 36.74 -12.03 42.22
CA LYS A 296 38.04 -11.47 42.64
C LYS A 296 38.33 -11.83 44.08
#